data_AF-A0A0M0BQK1-F1
#
_entry.id   AF-A0A0M0BQK1-F1
#
_cell.length_a   1.000
_cell.length_b   1.000
_cell.length_c   1.000
_cell.angle_alpha   90.00
_cell.angle_beta   90.00
_cell.angle_gamma   90.00
#
_symmetry.space_group_name_H-M   'P 1'
#
loop_
_entity.id
_entity.type
_entity.pdbx_description
1 polymer ?
#
loop_
_entity_poly.entity_id
_entity_poly.type
_entity_poly.pdbx_seq_one_letter_code
_entity_poly.pdbx_strand_id
1 'polypeptide(L)'
;MSEKGNAGTRRLHVTFEPVGRRIEAEPGTTILEAAGRAGIAIASDCGGLGICGRCRVIVPDRGACGEPTSAEERLLSPGEAE
;
A
#
# COMPACT_ATOMS: atom_id res chain seq x y z
N MET A 1 -2.38 -27.77 0.43
CA MET A 1 -2.46 -26.68 -0.56
C MET A 1 -1.54 -25.56 -0.12
N SER A 2 -0.52 -25.24 -0.92
CA SER A 2 0.11 -23.92 -1.08
C SER A 2 1.31 -24.11 -2.00
N GLU A 3 1.00 -24.43 -3.26
CA GLU A 3 1.89 -24.16 -4.38
C GLU A 3 1.83 -22.65 -4.62
N LYS A 4 2.98 -21.95 -4.63
CA LYS A 4 3.42 -20.81 -5.48
C LYS A 4 4.82 -20.47 -4.93
N GLY A 5 5.92 -20.44 -5.65
CA GLY A 5 6.16 -20.12 -7.05
C GLY A 5 7.46 -19.31 -7.00
N ASN A 6 8.59 -19.96 -7.29
CA ASN A 6 9.92 -19.37 -7.25
C ASN A 6 10.04 -18.27 -8.31
N ALA A 7 9.85 -17.01 -7.90
CA ALA A 7 10.27 -15.83 -8.64
C ALA A 7 11.31 -15.10 -7.78
N GLY A 8 12.50 -14.87 -8.34
CA GLY A 8 13.68 -14.35 -7.63
C GLY A 8 13.34 -13.23 -6.64
N THR A 9 13.67 -13.45 -5.37
CA THR A 9 13.20 -12.68 -4.22
C THR A 9 13.87 -11.30 -4.14
N ARG A 10 13.40 -10.36 -4.95
CA ARG A 10 13.71 -8.93 -4.75
C ARG A 10 12.96 -8.44 -3.52
N ARG A 11 13.57 -8.50 -2.35
CA ARG A 11 12.98 -7.96 -1.12
C ARG A 11 12.91 -6.45 -1.20
N LEU A 12 11.72 -5.91 -0.96
CA LEU A 12 11.47 -4.48 -0.82
C LEU A 12 11.39 -4.15 0.67
N HIS A 13 11.76 -2.93 1.03
CA HIS A 13 11.62 -2.46 2.40
C HIS A 13 10.57 -1.36 2.43
N VAL A 14 9.60 -1.50 3.34
CA VAL A 14 8.56 -0.49 3.58
C VAL A 14 8.75 0.02 5.00
N THR A 15 8.79 1.35 5.15
CA THR A 15 8.90 2.01 6.46
C THR A 15 7.62 2.80 6.69
N PHE A 16 6.98 2.53 7.82
CA PHE A 16 5.75 3.20 8.24
C PHE A 16 6.08 4.25 9.30
N GLU A 17 5.93 5.51 8.91
CA GLU A 17 6.03 6.68 9.78
C GLU A 17 4.65 7.04 10.36
N PRO A 18 4.58 7.67 11.55
CA PRO A 18 5.69 8.07 12.42
C PRO A 18 6.18 6.96 13.38
N VAL A 19 5.64 5.75 13.24
CA VAL A 19 5.93 4.62 14.16
C VAL A 19 7.38 4.14 14.01
N GLY A 20 8.06 4.46 12.90
CA GLY A 20 9.43 4.02 12.60
C GLY A 20 9.52 2.52 12.33
N ARG A 21 8.40 1.87 12.00
CA ARG A 21 8.32 0.42 11.78
C ARG A 21 8.73 0.09 10.36
N ARG A 22 9.82 -0.66 10.22
CA ARG A 22 10.30 -1.16 8.94
C ARG A 22 10.02 -2.65 8.80
N ILE A 23 9.49 -3.05 7.66
CA ILE A 23 9.26 -4.46 7.30
C ILE A 23 9.80 -4.78 5.93
N GLU A 24 10.04 -6.06 5.69
CA GLU A 24 10.33 -6.59 4.36
C GLU A 24 9.03 -7.01 3.68
N ALA A 25 8.91 -6.67 2.40
CA ALA A 25 7.78 -7.01 1.55
C ALA A 25 8.28 -7.64 0.25
N GLU A 26 7.45 -8.50 -0.33
CA GLU A 26 7.70 -9.06 -1.65
C GLU A 26 7.10 -8.15 -2.72
N PRO A 27 7.66 -8.12 -3.95
CA PRO A 27 7.06 -7.39 -5.05
C PRO A 27 5.62 -7.84 -5.26
N GLY A 28 4.70 -6.88 -5.45
CA GLY A 28 3.27 -7.14 -5.55
C GLY A 28 2.51 -7.16 -4.22
N THR A 29 3.21 -7.10 -3.08
CA THR A 29 2.55 -6.86 -1.78
C THR A 29 2.00 -5.44 -1.75
N THR A 30 0.73 -5.28 -1.41
CA THR A 30 0.12 -3.95 -1.26
C THR A 30 0.55 -3.27 0.04
N ILE A 31 0.47 -1.94 0.10
CA ILE A 31 0.75 -1.18 1.33
C ILE A 31 -0.22 -1.56 2.46
N LEU A 32 -1.48 -1.86 2.14
CA LEU A 32 -2.47 -2.31 3.11
C LEU A 32 -2.08 -3.66 3.75
N GLU A 33 -1.66 -4.64 2.95
CA GLU A 33 -1.17 -5.93 3.45
C GLU A 33 0.12 -5.77 4.26
N ALA A 34 1.04 -4.95 3.76
CA ALA A 34 2.29 -4.61 4.43
C ALA A 34 2.03 -3.99 5.82
N ALA A 35 1.09 -3.04 5.92
CA ALA A 35 0.71 -2.44 7.19
C ALA A 35 0.13 -3.48 8.16
N GLY A 36 -0.75 -4.36 7.68
CA GLY A 36 -1.30 -5.46 8.48
C GLY A 36 -0.22 -6.39 9.03
N ARG A 37 0.78 -6.77 8.21
CA ARG A 37 1.94 -7.58 8.64
C ARG A 37 2.81 -6.84 9.67
N ALA A 38 2.90 -5.51 9.58
CA ALA A 38 3.62 -4.67 10.54
C ALA A 38 2.84 -4.44 11.85
N GLY A 39 1.60 -4.91 11.95
CA GLY A 39 0.71 -4.63 13.09
C GLY A 39 0.15 -3.22 13.11
N ILE A 40 0.15 -2.54 11.95
CA ILE A 40 -0.33 -1.16 11.78
C ILE A 40 -1.72 -1.21 11.17
N ALA A 41 -2.69 -0.67 11.89
CA ALA A 41 -4.07 -0.62 11.43
C ALA A 41 -4.27 0.58 10.48
N ILE A 42 -4.59 0.28 9.22
CA ILE A 42 -5.10 1.24 8.25
C ILE A 42 -6.58 0.94 8.06
N ALA A 43 -7.43 1.97 8.17
CA ALA A 43 -8.87 1.81 7.97
C ALA A 43 -9.14 1.32 6.53
N SER A 44 -9.81 0.18 6.39
CA SER A 44 -10.11 -0.40 5.09
C SER A 44 -11.33 -1.30 5.15
N ASP A 45 -12.51 -0.70 5.16
CA ASP A 45 -13.77 -1.44 5.30
C ASP A 45 -14.15 -2.19 4.02
N CYS A 46 -13.59 -1.78 2.89
CA CYS A 46 -13.69 -2.54 1.66
C CYS A 46 -12.57 -3.57 1.48
N GLY A 47 -11.61 -3.68 2.41
CA GLY A 47 -10.52 -4.65 2.31
C GLY A 47 -9.58 -4.47 1.11
N GLY A 48 -9.49 -3.26 0.54
CA GLY A 48 -8.63 -2.99 -0.63
C GLY A 48 -9.33 -3.03 -1.99
N LEU A 49 -10.67 -3.03 -2.04
CA LEU A 49 -11.44 -3.01 -3.29
C LEU A 49 -11.48 -1.65 -4.02
N GLY A 50 -10.89 -0.59 -3.45
CA GLY A 50 -10.84 0.73 -4.09
C GLY A 50 -12.16 1.52 -4.10
N ILE A 51 -13.10 1.19 -3.20
CA ILE A 51 -14.45 1.82 -3.17
C ILE A 51 -14.71 2.73 -1.97
N CYS A 52 -13.97 2.59 -0.86
CA CYS A 52 -14.25 3.33 0.37
C CYS A 52 -13.31 4.52 0.63
N GLY A 53 -12.12 4.54 0.00
CA GLY A 53 -11.16 5.63 0.13
C GLY A 53 -10.61 5.86 1.54
N ARG A 54 -10.71 4.89 2.46
CA ARG A 54 -10.22 5.03 3.85
C ARG A 54 -8.78 4.61 4.07
N CYS A 55 -8.20 3.84 3.14
CA CYS A 55 -6.84 3.34 3.24
C CYS A 55 -5.79 4.34 2.71
N ARG A 56 -6.05 5.64 2.83
CA ARG A 56 -5.15 6.70 2.33
C ARG A 56 -3.84 6.69 3.10
N VAL A 57 -2.76 6.91 2.38
CA VAL A 57 -1.40 7.02 2.90
C VAL A 57 -0.70 8.21 2.26
N ILE A 58 0.30 8.74 2.93
CA ILE A 58 1.15 9.80 2.39
C ILE A 58 2.45 9.13 1.94
N VAL A 59 2.82 9.35 0.68
CA VAL A 59 4.08 8.87 0.12
C VAL A 59 4.95 10.09 -0.18
N PRO A 60 6.19 10.15 0.34
CA PRO A 60 7.05 11.33 0.18
C PRO A 60 7.57 11.51 -1.24
N ASP A 61 7.64 10.44 -2.02
CA ASP A 61 8.07 10.44 -3.42
C ASP A 61 6.93 9.93 -4.30
N ARG A 62 6.33 10.82 -5.11
CA ARG A 62 5.27 10.47 -6.06
C ARG A 62 5.72 9.46 -7.11
N GLY A 63 7.00 9.46 -7.49
CA GLY A 63 7.58 8.50 -8.42
C GLY A 63 7.64 7.07 -7.88
N ALA A 64 7.46 6.89 -6.57
CA ALA A 64 7.30 5.56 -5.97
C ALA A 64 5.90 4.98 -6.17
N CYS A 65 4.94 5.78 -6.65
CA CYS A 65 3.58 5.37 -6.95
C CYS A 65 3.32 5.39 -8.46
N GLY A 66 2.40 4.53 -8.90
CA GLY A 66 1.80 4.66 -10.23
C GLY A 66 0.82 5.83 -10.28
N GLU A 67 0.31 6.12 -11.47
CA GLU A 67 -0.80 7.05 -11.61
C GLU A 67 -2.06 6.52 -10.90
N PRO A 68 -2.80 7.37 -10.17
CA PRO A 68 -4.07 6.98 -9.58
C PRO A 68 -5.02 6.42 -10.63
N THR A 69 -5.72 5.37 -10.28
CA THR A 69 -6.81 4.82 -11.10
C THR A 69 -8.03 5.74 -11.06
N SER A 70 -8.93 5.62 -12.04
CA SER A 70 -10.19 6.39 -12.03
C SER A 70 -11.07 6.16 -10.80
N ALA A 71 -10.91 5.03 -10.11
CA ALA A 71 -11.58 4.78 -8.84
C ALA A 71 -10.95 5.61 -7.71
N GLU A 72 -9.62 5.70 -7.67
CA GLU A 72 -8.88 6.50 -6.70
C GLU A 72 -9.08 8.00 -6.93
N GLU A 73 -9.07 8.47 -8.18
CA GLU A 73 -9.32 9.88 -8.53
C GLU A 73 -10.68 10.39 -8.04
N ARG A 74 -11.71 9.54 -7.98
CA ARG A 74 -13.03 9.90 -7.44
C ARG A 74 -13.04 10.04 -5.93
N LEU A 75 -12.06 9.42 -5.27
CA LEU A 75 -11.95 9.34 -3.81
C LEU A 75 -10.86 10.27 -3.27
N LEU A 76 -9.91 10.68 -4.09
CA LEU A 76 -8.84 11.63 -3.77
C LEU A 76 -9.24 13.03 -4.23
N SER A 77 -9.03 14.01 -3.37
CA SER A 77 -9.18 15.42 -3.73
C SER A 77 -8.02 15.85 -4.65
N PRO A 78 -8.15 16.95 -5.41
CA PRO A 78 -7.12 17.36 -6.37
C PRO A 78 -5.70 17.40 -5.81
N GLY A 79 -5.51 17.89 -4.57
CA GLY A 79 -4.19 17.95 -3.92
C GLY A 79 -3.73 16.68 -3.18
N GLU A 80 -4.50 15.60 -3.20
CA GLU A 80 -4.11 14.32 -2.58
C GLU A 80 -3.41 13.37 -3.56
N ALA A 81 -3.44 13.68 -4.86
CA ALA A 81 -2.86 12.89 -5.95
C ALA A 81 -1.67 13.57 -6.65
N GLU A 82 -1.27 14.76 -6.18
CA GLU A 82 -0.19 15.60 -6.69
C GLU A 82 1.20 15.23 -6.14
#